data_AF-A0A9X1Y9T6-F1
#
_entry.id   AF-A0A9X1Y9T6-F1
#
_cell.length_a   1.000
_cell.length_b   1.000
_cell.length_c   1.000
_cell.angle_alpha   90.00
_cell.angle_beta   90.00
_cell.angle_gamma   90.00
#
_symmetry.space_group_name_H-M   'P 1'
#
loop_
_entity.id
_entity.type
_entity.pdbx_description
1 polymer ?
#
loop_
_entity_poly.entity_id
_entity_poly.type
_entity_poly.pdbx_seq_one_letter_code
_entity_poly.pdbx_strand_id
1 'polypeptide(L)'
;MRHHPSRYTPRRPWQPLSDAEWSAFSPYLHTTPDPVGAALADLPLAPLPLAPADPPAPRRPSGRPSGRPSGRPSGRPPGRPLAAPRHRLDAILRHATSGQPWHALPAEYGKPDTVSRHFRRLARAGLFHRLLPVLADPRACPPALAGIAHWLLRAARLAVRLLPVSFIALIRRLGLLTALPGPPWMLPDPDLSETLQNAVRTLMDHHRDNPLAAPRGLFGLLGKLLATAGGRRHVPRCLHPA
;
A
#
# COMPACT_ATOMS: atom_id res chain seq x y z
N MET A 1 0.52 -8.46 14.56
CA MET A 1 1.62 -7.82 13.80
C MET A 1 2.41 -6.94 14.76
N ARG A 2 3.74 -6.87 14.67
CA ARG A 2 4.54 -6.01 15.57
C ARG A 2 4.35 -4.54 15.16
N HIS A 3 4.02 -3.66 16.09
CA HIS A 3 4.03 -2.21 15.84
C HIS A 3 5.49 -1.73 15.76
N HIS A 4 5.87 -1.11 14.64
CA HIS A 4 7.18 -0.48 14.50
C HIS A 4 7.13 0.96 15.05
N PRO A 5 8.18 1.43 15.75
CA PRO A 5 8.23 2.82 16.19
C PRO A 5 8.15 3.74 14.97
N SER A 6 7.25 4.71 15.02
CA SER A 6 7.04 5.68 13.94
C SER A 6 8.28 6.55 13.77
N ARG A 7 8.81 6.62 12.55
CA ARG A 7 10.03 7.38 12.25
C ARG A 7 9.96 8.14 10.92
N TYR A 8 10.62 9.29 10.89
CA TYR A 8 10.98 9.97 9.65
C TYR A 8 12.34 9.47 9.17
N THR A 9 12.46 9.23 7.88
CA THR A 9 13.73 8.82 7.27
C THR A 9 14.57 10.06 6.96
N PRO A 10 15.87 10.08 7.31
CA PRO A 10 16.74 11.23 7.07
C PRO A 10 16.75 11.59 5.58
N ARG A 11 16.73 12.90 5.30
CA ARG A 11 16.73 13.39 3.92
C ARG A 11 18.08 13.11 3.27
N ARG A 12 18.05 12.59 2.05
CA ARG A 12 19.24 12.40 1.21
C ARG A 12 19.08 13.19 -0.10
N PRO A 13 20.04 14.04 -0.49
CA PRO A 13 20.00 14.75 -1.77
C PRO A 13 20.00 13.76 -2.93
N TRP A 14 19.31 14.09 -4.02
CA TRP A 14 19.20 13.20 -5.18
C TRP A 14 20.57 12.90 -5.80
N GLN A 15 20.84 11.61 -6.06
CA GLN A 15 21.95 11.10 -6.85
C GLN A 15 21.49 9.86 -7.63
N PRO A 16 22.03 9.57 -8.83
CA PRO A 16 21.77 8.30 -9.52
C PRO A 16 22.16 7.11 -8.64
N LEU A 17 21.41 6.00 -8.75
CA LEU A 17 21.68 4.79 -7.98
C LEU A 17 23.09 4.28 -8.28
N SER A 18 23.88 3.98 -7.25
CA SER A 18 25.14 3.23 -7.35
C SER A 18 24.89 1.75 -7.67
N ASP A 19 25.94 1.02 -8.06
CA ASP A 19 25.83 -0.40 -8.39
C ASP A 19 25.39 -1.24 -7.18
N ALA A 20 25.86 -0.90 -5.98
CA ALA A 20 25.47 -1.55 -4.74
C ALA A 20 23.98 -1.33 -4.42
N GLU A 21 23.49 -0.09 -4.58
CA GLU A 21 22.08 0.25 -4.38
C GLU A 21 21.19 -0.42 -5.43
N TRP A 22 21.65 -0.44 -6.68
CA TRP A 22 20.96 -1.14 -7.77
C TRP A 22 20.87 -2.65 -7.50
N SER A 23 21.98 -3.27 -7.08
CA SER A 23 22.03 -4.69 -6.73
C SER A 23 21.08 -5.02 -5.59
N ALA A 24 21.02 -4.18 -4.54
CA ALA A 24 20.09 -4.36 -3.43
C ALA A 24 18.63 -4.14 -3.82
N PHE A 25 18.34 -3.28 -4.79
CA PHE A 25 16.98 -2.90 -5.20
C PHE A 25 16.40 -3.79 -6.31
N SER A 26 17.22 -4.21 -7.28
CA SER A 26 16.76 -4.92 -8.48
C SER A 26 15.98 -6.23 -8.24
N PRO A 27 16.21 -7.02 -7.17
CA PRO A 27 15.43 -8.23 -6.89
C PRO A 27 13.94 -7.95 -6.72
N TYR A 28 13.58 -6.76 -6.22
CA TYR A 28 12.18 -6.38 -5.99
C TYR A 28 11.41 -6.00 -7.27
N LEU A 29 12.10 -5.86 -8.41
CA LEU A 29 11.48 -5.55 -9.71
C LEU A 29 10.91 -6.77 -10.43
N HIS A 30 11.50 -7.94 -10.18
CA HIS A 30 11.25 -9.18 -10.90
C HIS A 30 10.66 -10.22 -9.96
N THR A 31 9.45 -9.97 -9.50
CA THR A 31 8.68 -11.02 -8.83
C THR A 31 7.23 -10.88 -9.29
N THR A 32 6.65 -12.03 -9.61
CA THR A 32 5.30 -12.31 -10.12
C THR A 32 4.25 -11.32 -9.60
N PRO A 33 3.21 -10.97 -10.41
CA PRO A 33 2.09 -10.16 -9.93
C PRO A 33 1.61 -10.67 -8.58
N ASP A 34 1.52 -9.73 -7.65
CA ASP A 34 1.31 -9.93 -6.24
C ASP A 34 0.00 -10.70 -5.97
N PRO A 35 0.01 -11.96 -5.53
CA PRO A 35 -1.21 -12.59 -5.01
C PRO A 35 -1.65 -11.89 -3.73
N VAL A 36 -0.77 -11.16 -3.04
CA VAL A 36 -1.08 -10.41 -1.82
C VAL A 36 -1.78 -9.09 -2.14
N GLY A 37 -1.57 -8.48 -3.30
CA GLY A 37 -2.34 -7.30 -3.73
C GLY A 37 -3.79 -7.65 -4.07
N ALA A 38 -4.01 -8.82 -4.66
CA ALA A 38 -5.35 -9.39 -4.86
C ALA A 38 -5.94 -9.91 -3.55
N ALA A 39 -5.17 -10.65 -2.74
CA ALA A 39 -5.63 -11.17 -1.46
C ALA A 39 -5.80 -10.09 -0.38
N LEU A 40 -5.15 -8.93 -0.42
CA LEU A 40 -5.43 -7.78 0.46
C LEU A 40 -6.65 -6.98 -0.01
N ALA A 41 -7.02 -7.09 -1.29
CA ALA A 41 -8.28 -6.56 -1.81
C ALA A 41 -9.46 -7.51 -1.52
N ASP A 42 -9.20 -8.82 -1.51
CA ASP A 42 -10.16 -9.90 -1.19
C ASP A 42 -10.07 -10.39 0.27
N LEU A 43 -9.24 -9.78 1.12
CA LEU A 43 -9.24 -10.06 2.54
C LEU A 43 -10.52 -9.43 3.10
N PRO A 44 -11.55 -10.20 3.52
CA PRO A 44 -12.42 -9.66 4.55
C PRO A 44 -11.52 -9.23 5.71
N LEU A 45 -11.87 -8.13 6.38
CA LEU A 45 -11.49 -7.95 7.78
C LEU A 45 -12.08 -9.15 8.54
N ALA A 46 -11.43 -10.30 8.47
CA ALA A 46 -11.90 -11.51 9.10
C ALA A 46 -11.54 -11.43 10.59
N PRO A 47 -12.51 -11.65 11.49
CA PRO A 47 -12.25 -11.75 12.90
C PRO A 47 -11.36 -12.97 13.17
N LEU A 48 -10.57 -12.89 14.24
CA LEU A 48 -9.85 -14.04 14.78
C LEU A 48 -10.81 -15.24 14.91
N PRO A 49 -10.41 -16.45 14.47
CA PRO A 49 -11.27 -17.61 14.61
C PRO A 49 -11.29 -18.04 16.08
N LEU A 50 -12.47 -17.97 16.70
CA LEU A 50 -12.79 -18.85 17.81
C LEU A 50 -12.92 -20.28 17.23
N ALA A 51 -12.39 -21.26 17.96
CA ALA A 51 -12.27 -22.66 17.58
C ALA A 51 -13.63 -23.33 17.22
N PRO A 52 -13.62 -24.50 16.54
CA PRO A 52 -14.66 -24.92 15.61
C PRO A 52 -15.86 -25.63 16.26
N ALA A 53 -17.04 -25.44 15.67
CA ALA A 53 -18.14 -26.39 15.74
C ALA A 53 -17.99 -27.44 14.63
N ASP A 54 -18.36 -28.68 14.93
CA ASP A 54 -18.16 -29.87 14.10
C ASP A 54 -18.70 -29.76 12.66
N PRO A 55 -18.02 -30.37 11.66
CA PRO A 55 -18.49 -30.40 10.29
C PRO A 55 -19.44 -31.60 10.02
N PRO A 56 -20.55 -31.43 9.28
CA PRO A 56 -21.26 -32.55 8.68
C PRO A 56 -20.56 -33.06 7.40
N ALA A 57 -20.60 -34.38 7.21
CA ALA A 57 -19.88 -35.17 6.22
C ALA A 57 -20.12 -34.80 4.73
N PRO A 58 -19.14 -35.06 3.82
CA PRO A 58 -19.25 -34.74 2.40
C PRO A 58 -20.05 -35.79 1.61
N ARG A 59 -21.06 -35.33 0.85
CA ARG A 59 -21.67 -36.10 -0.25
C ARG A 59 -20.84 -35.90 -1.53
N ARG A 60 -20.33 -37.00 -2.09
CA ARG A 60 -19.74 -37.06 -3.44
C ARG A 60 -20.85 -36.93 -4.50
N PRO A 61 -20.65 -36.14 -5.56
CA PRO A 61 -21.15 -36.49 -6.88
C PRO A 61 -19.98 -36.83 -7.80
N SER A 62 -19.98 -38.08 -8.23
CA SER A 62 -19.28 -38.57 -9.41
C SER A 62 -19.81 -37.86 -10.65
N GLY A 63 -18.95 -37.17 -11.38
CA GLY A 63 -19.30 -36.57 -12.66
C GLY A 63 -18.06 -36.06 -13.37
N ARG A 64 -17.57 -36.85 -14.32
CA ARG A 64 -16.45 -36.50 -15.22
C ARG A 64 -17.07 -36.06 -16.55
N PRO A 65 -16.95 -34.81 -16.98
CA PRO A 65 -17.09 -34.46 -18.39
C PRO A 65 -15.71 -34.17 -18.97
N SER A 66 -15.33 -35.04 -19.89
CA SER A 66 -14.34 -34.80 -20.94
C SER A 66 -14.68 -33.55 -21.74
N GLY A 67 -13.79 -32.57 -21.74
CA GLY A 67 -13.83 -31.42 -22.64
C GLY A 67 -12.45 -30.82 -22.78
N ARG A 68 -11.79 -31.02 -23.93
CA ARG A 68 -10.53 -30.35 -24.31
C ARG A 68 -10.79 -28.85 -24.47
N PRO A 69 -10.10 -27.95 -23.74
CA PRO A 69 -10.10 -26.54 -24.11
C PRO A 69 -9.03 -26.33 -25.20
N SER A 70 -9.47 -26.30 -26.46
CA SER A 70 -8.67 -25.74 -27.55
C SER A 70 -8.70 -24.20 -27.46
N GLY A 71 -7.95 -23.64 -26.52
CA GLY A 71 -7.69 -22.21 -26.44
C GLY A 71 -6.24 -21.93 -26.86
N ARG A 72 -6.03 -21.43 -28.08
CA ARG A 72 -4.75 -20.83 -28.45
C ARG A 72 -4.47 -19.67 -27.49
N PRO A 73 -3.31 -19.61 -26.80
CA PRO A 73 -2.97 -18.41 -26.06
C PRO A 73 -2.78 -17.30 -27.10
N SER A 74 -3.67 -16.31 -27.09
CA SER A 74 -3.46 -15.04 -27.77
C SER A 74 -2.37 -14.27 -27.01
N GLY A 75 -1.14 -14.78 -27.08
CA GLY A 75 0.05 -14.14 -26.54
C GLY A 75 0.45 -13.03 -27.48
N ARG A 76 -0.04 -11.81 -27.22
CA ARG A 76 0.59 -10.61 -27.76
C ARG A 76 2.09 -10.71 -27.42
N PRO A 77 3.01 -10.54 -28.38
CA PRO A 77 4.44 -10.72 -28.11
C PRO A 77 4.83 -9.90 -26.87
N PRO A 78 5.64 -10.44 -25.95
CA PRO A 78 6.14 -9.67 -24.83
C PRO A 78 6.76 -8.39 -25.39
N GLY A 79 6.24 -7.23 -24.96
CA GLY A 79 6.72 -5.94 -25.41
C GLY A 79 8.24 -5.85 -25.23
N ARG A 80 8.92 -5.24 -26.21
CA ARG A 80 10.38 -5.13 -26.28
C ARG A 80 11.00 -4.90 -24.89
N PRO A 81 12.02 -5.69 -24.49
CA PRO A 81 12.63 -5.57 -23.18
C PRO A 81 13.15 -4.14 -22.95
N LEU A 82 13.08 -3.73 -21.69
CA LEU A 82 13.46 -2.40 -21.27
C LEU A 82 14.98 -2.24 -21.41
N ALA A 83 15.45 -1.47 -22.39
CA ALA A 83 16.88 -1.35 -22.68
C ALA A 83 17.73 -0.83 -21.50
N ALA A 84 17.12 -0.10 -20.54
CA ALA A 84 17.79 0.41 -19.35
C ALA A 84 16.81 0.52 -18.16
N PRO A 85 16.60 -0.56 -17.36
CA PRO A 85 15.68 -0.53 -16.22
C PRO A 85 16.16 0.42 -15.12
N ARG A 86 17.46 0.46 -14.86
CA ARG A 86 18.08 1.35 -13.87
C ARG A 86 17.85 2.82 -14.19
N HIS A 87 18.14 3.24 -15.42
CA HIS A 87 17.95 4.61 -15.87
C HIS A 87 16.50 5.10 -15.71
N ARG A 88 15.52 4.21 -15.94
CA ARG A 88 14.11 4.55 -15.71
C ARG A 88 13.76 4.68 -14.24
N LEU A 89 14.41 3.92 -13.36
CA LEU A 89 14.19 4.03 -11.92
C LEU A 89 14.87 5.27 -11.36
N ASP A 90 16.05 5.63 -11.86
CA ASP A 90 16.69 6.89 -11.52
C ASP A 90 15.77 8.07 -11.85
N ALA A 91 15.15 8.04 -13.03
CA ALA A 91 14.15 9.03 -13.43
C ALA A 91 12.96 9.13 -12.45
N ILE A 92 12.43 7.98 -11.99
CA ILE A 92 11.30 7.91 -11.05
C ILE A 92 11.71 8.48 -9.69
N LEU A 93 12.86 8.08 -9.17
CA LEU A 93 13.35 8.52 -7.86
C LEU A 93 13.71 10.01 -7.87
N ARG A 94 14.32 10.51 -8.95
CA ARG A 94 14.54 11.94 -9.18
C ARG A 94 13.24 12.72 -9.16
N HIS A 95 12.22 12.25 -9.87
CA HIS A 95 10.91 12.88 -9.88
C HIS A 95 10.25 12.88 -8.48
N ALA A 96 10.34 11.78 -7.75
CA ALA A 96 9.76 11.65 -6.41
C ALA A 96 10.39 12.61 -5.37
N THR A 97 11.69 12.86 -5.51
CA THR A 97 12.44 13.77 -4.64
C THR A 97 12.27 15.24 -5.04
N SER A 98 12.12 15.54 -6.32
CA SER A 98 12.01 16.93 -6.80
C SER A 98 10.67 17.59 -6.49
N GLY A 99 9.58 16.82 -6.43
CA GLY A 99 8.22 17.35 -6.25
C GLY A 99 7.66 18.12 -7.46
N GLN A 100 8.41 18.18 -8.55
CA GLN A 100 8.03 18.82 -9.82
C GLN A 100 7.05 17.94 -10.61
N PRO A 101 6.26 18.48 -11.55
CA PRO A 101 5.39 17.67 -12.41
C PRO A 101 6.22 16.79 -13.38
N TRP A 102 5.62 15.71 -13.90
CA TRP A 102 6.34 14.74 -14.75
C TRP A 102 6.98 15.37 -15.99
N HIS A 103 6.33 16.37 -16.61
CA HIS A 103 6.85 17.03 -17.81
C HIS A 103 8.13 17.86 -17.55
N ALA A 104 8.44 18.18 -16.29
CA ALA A 104 9.67 18.87 -15.90
C ALA A 104 10.86 17.91 -15.66
N LEU A 105 10.69 16.62 -15.98
CA LEU A 105 11.78 15.65 -15.94
C LEU A 105 12.81 15.98 -17.05
N PRO A 106 14.13 15.96 -16.77
CA PRO A 106 15.15 16.26 -17.77
C PRO A 106 15.08 15.29 -18.94
N ALA A 107 15.41 15.82 -20.11
CA ALA A 107 15.41 15.07 -21.36
C ALA A 107 16.36 13.85 -21.34
N GLU A 108 17.38 13.85 -20.48
CA GLU A 108 18.34 12.73 -20.31
C GLU A 108 17.64 11.40 -19.95
N TYR A 109 16.50 11.44 -19.27
CA TYR A 109 15.73 10.24 -18.90
C TYR A 109 14.73 9.79 -19.97
N GLY A 110 14.69 10.49 -21.10
CA GLY A 110 13.77 10.23 -22.20
C GLY A 110 12.36 10.78 -21.95
N LYS A 111 11.36 10.19 -22.60
CA LYS A 111 9.97 10.71 -22.61
C LYS A 111 9.31 10.58 -21.22
N PRO A 112 8.83 11.69 -20.61
CA PRO A 112 8.17 11.65 -19.30
C PRO A 112 6.98 10.70 -19.19
N ASP A 113 6.14 10.60 -20.23
CA ASP A 113 4.98 9.71 -20.24
C ASP A 113 5.41 8.23 -20.12
N THR A 114 6.56 7.88 -20.70
CA THR A 114 7.10 6.52 -20.64
C THR A 114 7.57 6.17 -19.23
N VAL A 115 8.20 7.11 -18.53
CA VAL A 115 8.62 6.96 -17.13
C VAL A 115 7.38 6.86 -16.21
N SER A 116 6.39 7.73 -16.39
CA SER A 116 5.16 7.71 -15.59
C SER A 116 4.35 6.43 -15.76
N ARG A 117 4.27 5.89 -16.98
CA ARG A 117 3.63 4.59 -17.26
C ARG A 117 4.39 3.45 -16.60
N HIS A 118 5.71 3.47 -16.66
CA HIS A 118 6.53 2.46 -16.01
C HIS A 118 6.35 2.48 -14.49
N PHE A 119 6.36 3.65 -13.87
CA PHE A 119 6.05 3.83 -12.45
C PHE A 119 4.68 3.26 -12.08
N ARG A 120 3.62 3.64 -12.81
CA ARG A 120 2.26 3.13 -12.58
C ARG A 120 2.19 1.60 -12.69
N ARG A 121 2.90 1.02 -13.67
CA ARG A 121 2.99 -0.44 -13.83
C ARG A 121 3.65 -1.10 -12.63
N LEU A 122 4.77 -0.56 -12.17
CA LEU A 122 5.50 -1.09 -11.00
C LEU A 122 4.68 -0.97 -9.71
N ALA A 123 4.05 0.20 -9.49
CA ALA A 123 3.19 0.43 -8.33
C ALA A 123 2.04 -0.59 -8.27
N ARG A 124 1.33 -0.77 -9.38
CA ARG A 124 0.23 -1.75 -9.49
C ARG A 124 0.70 -3.20 -9.43
N ALA A 125 1.92 -3.49 -9.85
CA ALA A 125 2.53 -4.81 -9.71
C ALA A 125 2.99 -5.13 -8.27
N GLY A 126 2.68 -4.28 -7.28
CA GLY A 126 2.98 -4.55 -5.87
C GLY A 126 4.41 -4.24 -5.44
N LEU A 127 5.17 -3.44 -6.21
CA LEU A 127 6.55 -3.06 -5.84
C LEU A 127 6.64 -2.52 -4.41
N PHE A 128 5.78 -1.57 -4.05
CA PHE A 128 5.83 -0.93 -2.73
C PHE A 128 5.34 -1.82 -1.59
N HIS A 129 4.40 -2.74 -1.85
CA HIS A 129 3.95 -3.71 -0.85
C HIS A 129 5.09 -4.65 -0.41
N ARG A 130 6.03 -4.93 -1.30
CA ARG A 130 7.21 -5.75 -1.02
C ARG A 130 8.35 -4.95 -0.38
N LEU A 131 8.58 -3.72 -0.84
CA LEU A 131 9.68 -2.89 -0.35
C LEU A 131 9.44 -2.33 1.06
N LEU A 132 8.22 -1.87 1.36
CA LEU A 132 7.96 -1.17 2.62
C LEU A 132 8.22 -2.03 3.86
N PRO A 133 7.82 -3.32 3.93
CA PRO A 133 8.14 -4.17 5.07
C PRO A 133 9.65 -4.34 5.29
N VAL A 134 10.42 -4.49 4.21
CA VAL A 134 11.88 -4.60 4.28
C VAL A 134 12.49 -3.31 4.82
N LEU A 135 12.00 -2.14 4.38
CA LEU A 135 12.47 -0.84 4.88
C LEU A 135 12.06 -0.56 6.34
N ALA A 136 10.97 -1.18 6.81
CA ALA A 136 10.50 -1.02 8.18
C ALA A 136 11.37 -1.82 9.17
N ASP A 137 11.80 -3.02 8.81
CA ASP A 137 12.61 -3.90 9.65
C ASP A 137 14.12 -3.59 9.52
N PRO A 138 14.76 -3.03 10.58
CA PRO A 138 16.19 -2.73 10.55
C PRO A 138 17.08 -3.97 10.40
N ARG A 139 16.58 -5.17 10.71
CA ARG A 139 17.34 -6.43 10.62
C ARG A 139 17.32 -7.03 9.23
N ALA A 140 16.23 -6.81 8.50
CA ALA A 140 16.05 -7.32 7.14
C ALA A 140 16.56 -6.36 6.07
N CYS A 141 16.66 -5.05 6.37
CA CYS A 141 17.06 -4.03 5.41
C CYS A 141 18.56 -4.05 5.14
N PRO A 142 19.00 -4.32 3.89
CA PRO A 142 20.41 -4.16 3.52
C PRO A 142 20.84 -2.69 3.66
N PRO A 143 22.09 -2.39 4.06
CA PRO A 143 22.54 -1.02 4.29
C PRO A 143 22.47 -0.15 3.03
N ALA A 144 22.72 -0.73 1.85
CA ALA A 144 22.56 -0.03 0.57
C ALA A 144 21.09 0.38 0.31
N LEU A 145 20.13 -0.47 0.66
CA LEU A 145 18.71 -0.16 0.53
C LEU A 145 18.26 0.88 1.56
N ALA A 146 18.80 0.81 2.79
CA ALA A 146 18.57 1.81 3.83
C ALA A 146 19.07 3.20 3.40
N GLY A 147 20.22 3.27 2.71
CA GLY A 147 20.77 4.53 2.18
C GLY A 147 19.85 5.24 1.19
N ILE A 148 19.04 4.50 0.42
CA ILE A 148 18.08 5.07 -0.56
C ILE A 148 16.64 5.11 -0.04
N ALA A 149 16.40 4.72 1.22
CA ALA A 149 15.07 4.61 1.80
C ALA A 149 14.27 5.91 1.66
N HIS A 150 14.91 7.08 1.82
CA HIS A 150 14.24 8.37 1.65
C HIS A 150 13.62 8.52 0.26
N TRP A 151 14.36 8.21 -0.80
CA TRP A 151 13.87 8.30 -2.18
C TRP A 151 12.75 7.29 -2.46
N LEU A 152 12.89 6.07 -1.92
CA LEU A 152 11.89 5.00 -2.05
C LEU A 152 10.57 5.36 -1.34
N LEU A 153 10.64 5.93 -0.14
CA LEU A 153 9.46 6.35 0.62
C LEU A 153 8.78 7.56 -0.05
N ARG A 154 9.56 8.49 -0.61
CA ARG A 154 9.03 9.58 -1.44
C ARG A 154 8.34 9.04 -2.70
N ALA A 155 8.88 8.00 -3.34
CA ALA A 155 8.23 7.35 -4.48
C ALA A 155 6.96 6.59 -4.05
N ALA A 156 6.97 5.94 -2.88
CA ALA A 156 5.79 5.29 -2.30
C ALA A 156 4.66 6.30 -2.04
N ARG A 157 4.99 7.51 -1.59
CA ARG A 157 4.02 8.60 -1.42
C ARG A 157 3.30 8.97 -2.72
N LEU A 158 3.99 8.95 -3.87
CA LEU A 158 3.34 9.15 -5.17
C LEU A 158 2.37 8.01 -5.49
N ALA A 159 2.69 6.79 -5.07
CA ALA A 159 1.86 5.61 -5.30
C ALA A 159 0.57 5.61 -4.45
N VAL A 160 0.50 6.38 -3.37
CA VAL A 160 -0.73 6.55 -2.57
C VAL A 160 -1.91 7.04 -3.43
N ARG A 161 -1.65 7.82 -4.49
CA ARG A 161 -2.70 8.30 -5.42
C ARG A 161 -3.14 7.25 -6.43
N LEU A 162 -2.43 6.11 -6.50
CA LEU A 162 -2.63 5.04 -7.46
C LEU A 162 -3.14 3.74 -6.82
N LEU A 163 -2.92 3.58 -5.51
CA LEU A 163 -3.15 2.37 -4.73
C LEU A 163 -4.36 2.55 -3.79
N PRO A 164 -4.98 1.45 -3.32
CA PRO A 164 -6.12 1.51 -2.41
C PRO A 164 -5.77 2.13 -1.05
N VAL A 165 -6.79 2.54 -0.29
CA VAL A 165 -6.65 3.13 1.05
C VAL A 165 -5.92 2.19 2.02
N SER A 166 -6.00 0.87 1.83
CA SER A 166 -5.23 -0.13 2.59
C SER A 166 -3.72 0.08 2.48
N PHE A 167 -3.22 0.72 1.43
CA PHE A 167 -1.81 1.08 1.30
C PHE A 167 -1.40 2.18 2.31
N ILE A 168 -2.28 3.13 2.61
CA ILE A 168 -2.06 4.14 3.67
C ILE A 168 -2.01 3.45 5.03
N ALA A 169 -2.93 2.52 5.28
CA ALA A 169 -2.95 1.71 6.49
C ALA A 169 -1.65 0.90 6.66
N LEU A 170 -1.13 0.30 5.58
CA LEU A 170 0.15 -0.40 5.59
C LEU A 170 1.29 0.52 6.00
N ILE A 171 1.41 1.70 5.38
CA ILE A 171 2.48 2.67 5.70
C ILE A 171 2.43 3.06 7.18
N ARG A 172 1.23 3.29 7.73
CA ARG A 172 1.04 3.63 9.15
C ARG A 172 1.47 2.50 10.07
N ARG A 173 1.02 1.26 9.79
CA ARG A 173 1.37 0.07 10.60
C ARG A 173 2.86 -0.20 10.62
N LEU A 174 3.55 0.10 9.52
CA LEU A 174 5.00 0.01 9.40
C LEU A 174 5.76 1.20 10.03
N GLY A 175 5.06 2.24 10.48
CA GLY A 175 5.67 3.42 11.10
C GLY A 175 6.50 4.30 10.13
N LEU A 176 6.29 4.18 8.82
CA LEU A 176 7.08 4.85 7.79
C LEU A 176 6.49 6.22 7.41
N LEU A 177 6.60 7.19 8.32
CA LEU A 177 5.93 8.49 8.18
C LEU A 177 6.33 9.29 6.93
N THR A 178 7.55 9.11 6.43
CA THR A 178 8.02 9.74 5.18
C THR A 178 7.25 9.26 3.94
N ALA A 179 6.62 8.08 3.95
CA ALA A 179 5.78 7.64 2.83
C ALA A 179 4.34 8.17 2.90
N LEU A 180 3.89 8.72 4.04
CA LEU A 180 2.53 9.23 4.18
C LEU A 180 2.32 10.50 3.35
N PRO A 181 1.15 10.66 2.71
CA PRO A 181 0.81 11.86 1.95
C PRO A 181 0.52 13.09 2.82
N GLY A 182 0.58 12.97 4.14
CA GLY A 182 0.20 14.03 5.07
C GLY A 182 0.54 13.66 6.51
N PRO A 183 0.27 14.56 7.47
CA PRO A 183 0.47 14.27 8.88
C PRO A 183 -0.41 13.09 9.30
N PRO A 184 0.08 12.20 10.18
CA PRO A 184 -0.65 10.98 10.56
C PRO A 184 -2.01 11.27 11.20
N TRP A 185 -2.19 12.39 11.90
CA TRP A 185 -3.48 12.76 12.50
C TRP A 185 -4.55 13.23 11.49
N MET A 186 -4.18 13.49 10.22
CA MET A 186 -5.14 13.81 9.16
C MET A 186 -5.56 12.60 8.34
N LEU A 187 -4.89 11.47 8.51
CA LEU A 187 -5.06 10.28 7.67
C LEU A 187 -5.86 9.21 8.42
N PRO A 188 -6.57 8.33 7.69
CA PRO A 188 -7.31 7.24 8.33
C PRO A 188 -6.36 6.41 9.19
N ASP A 189 -6.73 6.21 10.45
CA ASP A 189 -6.00 5.32 11.34
C ASP A 189 -6.73 3.97 11.37
N PRO A 190 -6.17 2.91 10.76
CA PRO A 190 -6.84 1.62 10.68
C PRO A 190 -7.10 1.02 12.06
N ASP A 191 -6.16 1.18 12.99
CA ASP A 191 -6.22 0.51 14.29
C ASP A 191 -7.16 1.27 15.24
N LEU A 192 -7.17 2.61 15.16
CA LEU A 192 -8.16 3.44 15.85
C LEU A 192 -9.56 3.27 15.27
N SER A 193 -9.70 3.20 13.95
CA SER A 193 -10.99 3.01 13.27
C SER A 193 -11.58 1.64 13.60
N GLU A 194 -10.78 0.58 13.62
CA GLU A 194 -11.22 -0.76 14.01
C GLU A 194 -11.64 -0.81 15.48
N THR A 195 -10.86 -0.20 16.38
CA THR A 195 -11.21 -0.09 17.81
C THR A 195 -12.52 0.68 18.02
N LEU A 196 -12.69 1.82 17.36
CA LEU A 196 -13.91 2.62 17.41
C LEU A 196 -15.11 1.91 16.79
N GLN A 197 -14.94 1.24 15.64
CA GLN A 197 -16.00 0.47 15.00
C GLN A 197 -16.47 -0.67 15.89
N ASN A 198 -15.56 -1.38 16.55
CA ASN A 198 -15.90 -2.45 17.49
C ASN A 198 -16.64 -1.88 18.71
N ALA A 199 -16.16 -0.78 19.30
CA ALA A 199 -16.84 -0.12 20.41
C ALA A 199 -18.24 0.39 20.02
N VAL A 200 -18.38 1.01 18.84
CA VAL A 200 -19.67 1.46 18.29
C VAL A 200 -20.60 0.28 18.09
N ARG A 201 -20.12 -0.83 17.50
CA ARG A 201 -20.92 -2.04 17.28
C ARG A 201 -21.44 -2.61 18.59
N THR A 202 -20.57 -2.79 19.59
CA THR A 202 -20.96 -3.26 20.92
C THR A 202 -22.02 -2.36 21.56
N LEU A 203 -21.86 -1.04 21.43
CA LEU A 203 -22.82 -0.08 21.98
C LEU A 203 -24.15 -0.06 21.21
N MET A 204 -24.10 -0.23 19.88
CA MET A 204 -25.29 -0.36 19.05
C MET A 204 -26.04 -1.65 19.35
N ASP A 205 -25.33 -2.77 19.52
CA ASP A 205 -25.91 -4.07 19.90
C ASP A 205 -26.56 -3.99 21.28
N HIS A 206 -25.93 -3.29 22.24
CA HIS A 206 -26.49 -3.05 23.57
C HIS A 206 -27.82 -2.28 23.54
N HIS A 207 -27.95 -1.29 22.65
CA HIS A 207 -29.16 -0.47 22.51
C HIS A 207 -30.14 -0.97 21.43
N ARG A 208 -29.87 -2.13 20.82
CA ARG A 208 -30.70 -2.69 19.74
C ARG A 208 -32.11 -3.00 20.20
N ASP A 209 -32.24 -3.57 21.40
CA ASP A 209 -33.52 -4.02 21.95
C ASP A 209 -34.26 -2.92 22.72
N ASN A 210 -33.57 -1.86 23.12
CA ASN A 210 -34.17 -0.70 23.78
C ASN A 210 -33.58 0.63 23.28
N PRO A 211 -33.99 1.09 22.08
CA PRO A 211 -33.45 2.30 21.46
C PRO A 211 -33.83 3.58 22.21
N LEU A 212 -34.90 3.56 23.02
CA LEU A 212 -35.35 4.68 23.83
C LEU A 212 -34.48 4.89 25.09
N ALA A 213 -33.76 3.85 25.52
CA ALA A 213 -32.78 3.95 26.60
C ALA A 213 -31.43 4.55 26.14
N ALA A 214 -31.24 4.73 24.84
CA ALA A 214 -30.04 5.37 24.31
C ALA A 214 -30.06 6.88 24.64
N PRO A 215 -28.95 7.45 25.17
CA PRO A 215 -28.82 8.88 25.38
C PRO A 215 -29.11 9.66 24.09
N ARG A 216 -29.90 10.74 24.20
CA ARG A 216 -30.17 11.61 23.05
C ARG A 216 -28.86 12.14 22.46
N GLY A 217 -28.68 11.96 21.15
CA GLY A 217 -27.50 12.42 20.43
C GLY A 217 -26.31 11.44 20.43
N LEU A 218 -26.41 10.29 21.10
CA LEU A 218 -25.36 9.26 21.11
C LEU A 218 -24.93 8.88 19.68
N PHE A 219 -25.88 8.49 18.83
CA PHE A 219 -25.58 8.11 17.44
C PHE A 219 -24.92 9.25 16.63
N GLY A 220 -25.31 10.50 16.90
CA GLY A 220 -24.68 11.66 16.28
C GLY A 220 -23.22 11.85 16.73
N LEU A 221 -22.93 11.60 18.00
CA LEU A 221 -21.56 11.61 18.54
C LEU A 221 -20.72 10.47 17.99
N LEU A 222 -21.26 9.25 17.93
CA LEU A 222 -20.59 8.09 17.33
C LEU A 222 -20.27 8.33 15.85
N GLY A 223 -21.22 8.91 15.09
CA GLY A 223 -21.00 9.30 13.70
C GLY A 223 -19.88 10.34 13.55
N LYS A 224 -19.82 11.34 14.43
CA LYS A 224 -18.73 12.33 14.45
C LYS A 224 -17.38 11.71 14.79
N LEU A 225 -17.32 10.78 15.76
CA LEU A 225 -16.11 10.06 16.13
C LEU A 225 -15.60 9.14 15.02
N LEU A 226 -16.50 8.43 14.32
CA LEU A 226 -16.13 7.63 13.16
C LEU A 226 -15.64 8.51 12.00
N ALA A 227 -16.27 9.67 11.79
CA ALA A 227 -15.85 10.63 10.78
C ALA A 227 -14.45 11.23 11.07
N THR A 228 -14.11 11.49 12.33
CA THR A 228 -12.77 11.96 12.69
C THR A 228 -11.72 10.85 12.57
N ALA A 229 -12.04 9.62 12.96
CA ALA A 229 -11.16 8.46 12.82
C ALA A 229 -10.93 8.04 11.36
N GLY A 230 -11.91 8.29 10.48
CA GLY A 230 -11.81 8.06 9.04
C GLY A 230 -10.84 8.98 8.28
N GLY A 231 -10.27 9.98 8.96
CA GLY A 231 -9.34 10.94 8.37
C GLY A 231 -10.03 12.02 7.53
N ARG A 232 -9.24 12.97 7.02
CA ARG A 232 -9.74 14.10 6.21
C ARG A 232 -9.71 13.79 4.72
N ARG A 233 -10.75 14.24 4.01
CA ARG A 233 -10.88 14.10 2.54
C ARG A 233 -9.80 14.87 1.76
N HIS A 234 -9.26 15.94 2.34
CA HIS A 234 -8.22 16.78 1.72
C HIS A 234 -7.13 17.12 2.72
N VAL A 235 -5.87 16.95 2.29
CA VAL A 235 -4.68 17.38 3.03
C VAL A 235 -3.99 18.47 2.21
N PRO A 236 -3.79 19.69 2.77
CA PRO A 236 -3.10 20.75 2.07
C PRO A 236 -1.61 20.42 1.93
N ARG A 237 -1.01 20.80 0.79
CA ARG A 237 0.38 20.47 0.44
C ARG A 237 1.41 21.02 1.43
N CYS A 238 1.11 22.12 2.11
CA CYS A 238 1.98 22.73 3.12
C CYS A 238 2.19 21.84 4.36
N LEU A 239 1.31 20.86 4.60
CA LEU A 239 1.41 19.93 5.73
C LEU A 239 2.08 18.61 5.36
N HIS A 240 2.52 18.44 4.10
CA HIS A 240 3.22 17.22 3.71
C HIS A 240 4.60 17.16 4.40
N PRO A 241 4.98 16.01 4.99
CA PRO A 241 6.30 15.88 5.59
C PRO A 241 7.39 16.06 4.53
N ALA A 242 8.41 16.87 4.84
CA ALA A 242 9.56 17.15 3.97
C ALA A 242 10.25 15.86 3.49
#